data_AF-A0A0K0F0R7-F1
#
_entry.id   AF-A0A0K0F0R7-F1
#
_cell.length_a   1.000
_cell.length_b   1.000
_cell.length_c   1.000
_cell.angle_alpha   90.00
_cell.angle_beta   90.00
_cell.angle_gamma   90.00
#
_symmetry.space_group_name_H-M   'P 1'
#
loop_
_entity.id
_entity.type
_entity.pdbx_description
1 polymer ?
#
loop_
_entity_poly.entity_id
_entity_poly.type
_entity_poly.pdbx_seq_one_letter_code
_entity_poly.pdbx_strand_id
1 'polypeptide(L)'
;MLIVKIKCDCNEFGIYSYLGVVNTFYNRTVSCQDDNESCVYIFFDIPDLSTGYIQSCYSKIRTIFNGIVNTRLDVQDSFYNSYCEETDTYEIDYYCENYNDKIYVNSSLTGFSKLYTYCFDDSMDVKTWDWSNYHSEVQNQAGVICGNDTMCSEGYCGLYKRSVNILIDGEYVRSIKEELSCINNIYNEIYNDFTNSNFNPVFRLDLLKAAFICNSKSEGDSSISNSYSRYSWYIKCFNPNNENDVDVDIDIGVEVKTNLDTEPETSPSTIEIFEESVTEALELTYNNLSSNSKKNFFFIFALPFIITFFTH
;
A
#
# COMPACT_ATOMS: atom_id res chain seq x y z
N MET A 1 -25.55 26.95 34.98
CA MET A 1 -25.63 25.50 34.65
C MET A 1 -24.20 25.03 34.52
N LEU A 2 -23.68 24.33 35.53
CA LEU A 2 -22.35 23.73 35.49
C LEU A 2 -22.48 22.46 34.65
N ILE A 3 -21.95 22.48 33.43
CA ILE A 3 -21.75 21.25 32.65
C ILE A 3 -20.56 20.58 33.32
N VAL A 4 -20.81 19.53 34.11
CA VAL A 4 -19.76 18.66 34.60
C VAL A 4 -19.24 17.93 33.37
N LYS A 5 -18.08 18.36 32.88
CA LYS A 5 -17.35 17.67 31.84
C LYS A 5 -16.84 16.35 32.43
N ILE A 6 -17.41 15.24 31.97
CA ILE A 6 -16.95 13.91 32.38
C ILE A 6 -15.68 13.67 31.58
N LYS A 7 -14.56 13.65 32.27
CA LYS A 7 -13.27 13.27 31.70
C LYS A 7 -13.38 11.82 31.22
N CYS A 8 -13.21 11.59 29.91
CA CYS A 8 -13.26 10.24 29.38
C CYS A 8 -11.95 9.51 29.74
N ASP A 9 -12.09 8.42 30.49
CA ASP A 9 -11.00 7.52 30.85
C ASP A 9 -11.11 6.27 29.98
N CYS A 10 -10.12 6.04 29.12
CA CYS A 10 -10.07 4.88 28.24
C CYS A 10 -9.12 3.82 28.80
N ASN A 11 -9.51 2.55 28.69
CA ASN A 11 -8.55 1.47 28.85
C ASN A 11 -7.69 1.37 27.60
N GLU A 12 -6.39 1.59 27.75
CA GLU A 12 -5.39 1.43 26.71
C GLU A 12 -4.79 0.03 26.76
N PHE A 13 -4.92 -0.71 25.68
CA PHE A 13 -4.27 -2.02 25.50
C PHE A 13 -4.21 -2.36 24.01
N GLY A 14 -3.31 -3.27 23.64
CA GLY A 14 -3.20 -3.67 22.23
C GLY A 14 -1.83 -4.19 21.87
N ILE A 15 -1.77 -4.78 20.69
CA ILE A 15 -0.52 -5.19 20.06
C ILE A 15 -0.69 -5.05 18.54
N TYR A 16 0.27 -4.37 17.90
CA TYR A 16 0.29 -4.27 16.45
C TYR A 16 1.72 -4.23 15.92
N SER A 17 1.93 -4.78 14.73
CA SER A 17 3.15 -4.62 13.96
C SER A 17 2.97 -3.47 12.97
N TYR A 18 3.98 -2.62 12.85
CA TYR A 18 4.07 -1.58 11.83
C TYR A 18 5.50 -1.55 11.30
N LEU A 19 5.65 -1.71 9.98
CA LEU A 19 6.95 -1.85 9.33
C LEU A 19 7.80 -2.98 9.96
N GLY A 20 7.17 -4.10 10.32
CA GLY A 20 7.84 -5.23 10.96
C GLY A 20 8.16 -5.04 12.45
N VAL A 21 7.93 -3.86 13.03
CA VAL A 21 8.18 -3.57 14.44
C VAL A 21 6.91 -3.75 15.27
N VAL A 22 6.99 -4.60 16.29
CA VAL A 22 5.88 -4.84 17.23
C VAL A 22 5.80 -3.73 18.29
N ASN A 23 4.62 -3.13 18.39
CA ASN A 23 4.25 -2.14 19.38
C ASN A 23 3.21 -2.74 20.33
N THR A 24 3.47 -2.66 21.63
CA THR A 24 2.61 -3.25 22.66
C THR A 24 2.12 -2.18 23.63
N PHE A 25 0.83 -2.24 23.93
CA PHE A 25 0.16 -1.38 24.90
C PHE A 25 -0.35 -2.26 26.04
N TYR A 26 0.11 -1.96 27.25
CA TYR A 26 -0.29 -2.69 28.43
C TYR A 26 -1.60 -2.14 28.98
N ASN A 27 -2.48 -3.05 29.41
CA ASN A 27 -3.78 -2.70 29.97
C ASN A 27 -3.64 -1.70 31.14
N ARG A 28 -3.93 -0.44 30.83
CA ARG A 28 -3.91 0.66 31.78
C ARG A 28 -4.99 1.66 31.43
N THR A 29 -5.63 2.23 32.44
CA THR A 29 -6.55 3.35 32.23
C THR A 29 -5.76 4.61 31.95
N VAL A 30 -6.06 5.27 30.83
CA VAL A 30 -5.50 6.56 30.42
C VAL A 30 -6.62 7.59 30.36
N SER A 31 -6.34 8.78 30.85
CA SER A 31 -7.23 9.92 30.64
C SER A 31 -7.00 10.46 29.25
N CYS A 32 -8.08 10.65 28.50
CA CYS A 32 -8.04 11.34 27.23
C CYS A 32 -7.81 12.85 27.42
N GLN A 33 -7.24 13.50 26.41
CA GLN A 33 -6.80 14.89 26.52
C GLN A 33 -7.98 15.85 26.56
N ASP A 34 -9.03 15.52 25.81
CA ASP A 34 -10.24 16.31 25.73
C ASP A 34 -11.42 15.61 26.44
N ASP A 35 -12.21 16.39 27.16
CA ASP A 35 -13.37 15.91 27.91
C ASP A 35 -14.51 15.38 27.01
N ASN A 36 -14.37 15.49 25.68
CA ASN A 36 -15.33 15.01 24.69
C ASN A 36 -14.72 13.92 23.78
N GLU A 37 -13.55 13.40 24.13
CA GLU A 37 -12.86 12.41 23.31
C GLU A 37 -13.45 11.01 23.57
N SER A 38 -13.85 10.30 22.51
CA SER A 38 -14.31 8.91 22.62
C SER A 38 -13.12 7.93 22.70
N CYS A 39 -13.36 6.78 23.31
CA CYS A 39 -12.46 5.64 23.21
C CYS A 39 -12.66 4.94 21.86
N VAL A 40 -11.56 4.54 21.23
CA VAL A 40 -11.60 3.81 19.98
C VAL A 40 -10.81 2.53 20.12
N TYR A 41 -11.47 1.41 19.80
CA TYR A 41 -10.82 0.16 19.46
C TYR A 41 -10.68 0.10 17.93
N ILE A 42 -9.47 -0.14 17.45
CA ILE A 42 -9.16 -0.29 16.04
C ILE A 42 -8.41 -1.61 15.84
N PHE A 43 -8.77 -2.33 14.79
CA PHE A 43 -7.98 -3.41 14.24
C PHE A 43 -7.69 -3.09 12.78
N PHE A 44 -6.45 -3.24 12.35
CA PHE A 44 -6.06 -3.09 10.96
C PHE A 44 -5.27 -4.31 10.51
N ASP A 45 -5.47 -4.68 9.25
CA ASP A 45 -4.74 -5.73 8.53
C ASP A 45 -4.45 -5.20 7.13
N ILE A 46 -3.26 -4.62 6.97
CA ILE A 46 -2.75 -4.05 5.74
C ILE A 46 -1.50 -4.85 5.35
N PRO A 47 -1.59 -5.72 4.32
CA PRO A 47 -0.50 -6.64 3.97
C PRO A 47 0.82 -5.93 3.72
N ASP A 48 1.90 -6.49 4.28
CA ASP A 48 3.28 -5.97 4.21
C ASP A 48 3.48 -4.53 4.72
N LEU A 49 2.54 -4.01 5.52
CA LEU A 49 2.66 -2.70 6.17
C LEU A 49 2.36 -2.75 7.67
N SER A 50 1.15 -3.19 8.05
CA SER A 50 0.73 -3.14 9.45
C SER A 50 -0.41 -4.12 9.76
N THR A 51 -0.31 -4.83 10.88
CA THR A 51 -1.35 -5.76 11.34
C THR A 51 -1.46 -5.76 12.86
N GLY A 52 -2.66 -5.78 13.39
CA GLY A 52 -2.93 -5.91 14.82
C GLY A 52 -4.07 -5.02 15.30
N TYR A 53 -4.13 -4.80 16.61
CA TYR A 53 -5.20 -4.05 17.23
C TYR A 53 -4.70 -3.16 18.36
N ILE A 54 -5.45 -2.11 18.62
CA ILE A 54 -5.21 -1.22 19.74
C ILE A 54 -6.52 -0.58 20.18
N GLN A 55 -6.68 -0.44 21.49
CA GLN A 55 -7.67 0.43 22.10
C GLN A 55 -6.96 1.59 22.77
N SER A 56 -7.41 2.81 22.52
CA SER A 56 -6.93 4.02 23.23
C SER A 56 -7.89 5.19 22.98
N CYS A 57 -7.49 6.38 23.43
CA CYS A 57 -8.16 7.64 23.12
C CYS A 57 -8.08 7.93 21.60
N TYR A 58 -9.14 8.54 21.05
CA TYR A 58 -9.26 8.90 19.63
C TYR A 58 -8.00 9.55 19.04
N SER A 59 -7.44 10.56 19.67
CA SER A 59 -6.25 11.33 19.24
C SER A 59 -5.04 10.44 19.01
N LYS A 60 -4.82 9.46 19.89
CA LYS A 60 -3.71 8.51 19.77
C LYS A 60 -3.95 7.52 18.65
N ILE A 61 -5.18 7.01 18.56
CA ILE A 61 -5.61 6.10 17.48
C ILE A 61 -5.47 6.80 16.13
N ARG A 62 -5.91 8.06 16.01
CA ARG A 62 -5.73 8.92 14.84
C ARG A 62 -4.27 9.08 14.47
N THR A 63 -3.40 9.35 15.45
CA THR A 63 -1.95 9.49 15.20
C THR A 63 -1.34 8.21 14.64
N ILE A 64 -1.65 7.06 15.25
CA ILE A 64 -1.15 5.75 14.81
C ILE A 64 -1.66 5.42 13.41
N PHE A 65 -2.97 5.59 13.18
CA PHE A 65 -3.61 5.33 11.89
C PHE A 65 -3.03 6.19 10.77
N ASN A 66 -2.86 7.50 11.01
CA ASN A 66 -2.23 8.39 10.04
C ASN A 66 -0.78 8.00 9.76
N GLY A 67 -0.01 7.61 10.79
CA GLY A 67 1.34 7.09 10.59
C GLY A 67 1.38 5.89 9.65
N ILE A 68 0.46 4.94 9.85
CA ILE A 68 0.33 3.76 8.98
C ILE A 68 -0.08 4.17 7.56
N VAL A 69 -1.20 4.86 7.40
CA VAL A 69 -1.76 5.22 6.09
C VAL A 69 -0.77 6.06 5.28
N ASN A 70 -0.08 7.02 5.90
CA ASN A 70 0.84 7.91 5.20
C ASN A 70 2.12 7.24 4.70
N THR A 71 2.40 5.99 5.10
CA THR A 71 3.61 5.27 4.68
C THR A 71 3.58 4.85 3.22
N ARG A 72 2.39 4.53 2.71
CA ARG A 72 2.21 3.93 1.39
C ARG A 72 1.15 4.65 0.57
N LEU A 73 1.51 5.07 -0.64
CA LEU A 73 0.65 5.85 -1.54
C LEU A 73 -0.60 5.05 -1.97
N ASP A 74 -0.46 3.75 -2.19
CA ASP A 74 -1.60 2.90 -2.53
C ASP A 74 -2.57 2.73 -1.36
N VAL A 75 -2.06 2.74 -0.13
CA VAL A 75 -2.85 2.71 1.10
C VAL A 75 -3.53 4.07 1.32
N GLN A 76 -2.84 5.19 1.08
CA GLN A 76 -3.45 6.52 1.07
C GLN A 76 -4.70 6.57 0.16
N ASP A 77 -4.60 6.02 -1.06
CA ASP A 77 -5.72 5.93 -2.00
C ASP A 77 -6.82 4.95 -1.52
N SER A 78 -6.46 3.86 -0.84
CA SER A 78 -7.43 2.96 -0.21
C SER A 78 -8.26 3.66 0.87
N PHE A 79 -7.68 4.60 1.62
CA PHE A 79 -8.35 5.28 2.74
C PHE A 79 -8.82 6.71 2.39
N TYR A 80 -8.73 7.12 1.12
CA TYR A 80 -9.02 8.48 0.64
C TYR A 80 -10.38 9.05 1.07
N ASN A 81 -11.43 8.23 1.19
CA ASN A 81 -12.75 8.72 1.61
C ASN A 81 -12.76 9.32 3.03
N SER A 82 -11.74 9.02 3.86
CA SER A 82 -11.57 9.57 5.20
C SER A 82 -10.58 10.75 5.26
N TYR A 83 -9.98 11.14 4.14
CA TYR A 83 -9.02 12.24 4.08
C TYR A 83 -9.72 13.59 4.23
N CYS A 84 -9.21 14.42 5.14
CA CYS A 84 -9.67 15.78 5.39
C CYS A 84 -8.59 16.77 4.97
N GLU A 85 -8.88 17.56 3.92
CA GLU A 85 -7.95 18.57 3.37
C GLU A 85 -7.61 19.68 4.39
N GLU A 86 -8.54 20.03 5.29
CA GLU A 86 -8.32 21.11 6.26
C GLU A 86 -7.27 20.75 7.31
N THR A 87 -7.24 19.47 7.73
CA THR A 87 -6.32 18.97 8.74
C THR A 87 -5.12 18.24 8.14
N ASP A 88 -5.13 17.98 6.83
CA ASP A 88 -4.16 17.15 6.09
C ASP A 88 -3.97 15.78 6.76
N THR A 89 -5.08 15.16 7.16
CA THR A 89 -5.07 13.85 7.85
C THR A 89 -6.28 13.01 7.49
N TYR A 90 -6.15 11.70 7.72
CA TYR A 90 -7.23 10.73 7.64
C TYR A 90 -7.98 10.68 8.97
N GLU A 91 -9.28 10.97 8.94
CA GLU A 91 -10.13 11.09 10.11
C GLU A 91 -10.81 9.75 10.43
N ILE A 92 -10.57 9.23 11.63
CA ILE A 92 -11.15 7.95 12.07
C ILE A 92 -12.66 8.08 12.29
N ASP A 93 -13.15 9.29 12.56
CA ASP A 93 -14.57 9.58 12.69
C ASP A 93 -15.39 9.10 11.48
N TYR A 94 -14.83 9.18 10.27
CA TYR A 94 -15.47 8.62 9.08
C TYR A 94 -15.83 7.13 9.27
N TYR A 95 -14.93 6.35 9.86
CA TYR A 95 -15.15 4.93 10.13
C TYR A 95 -16.03 4.70 11.35
N CYS A 96 -15.91 5.53 12.40
CA CYS A 96 -16.84 5.53 13.52
C CYS A 96 -18.28 5.79 13.08
N GLU A 97 -18.53 6.64 12.09
CA GLU A 97 -19.88 7.00 11.64
C GLU A 97 -20.44 5.97 10.65
N ASN A 98 -19.62 5.51 9.70
CA ASN A 98 -20.09 4.69 8.58
C ASN A 98 -19.87 3.19 8.78
N TYR A 99 -18.88 2.81 9.60
CA TYR A 99 -18.39 1.44 9.78
C TYR A 99 -18.21 1.05 11.25
N ASN A 100 -18.90 1.70 12.19
CA ASN A 100 -18.84 1.29 13.60
C ASN A 100 -19.25 -0.17 13.75
N ASP A 101 -18.44 -0.95 14.46
CA ASP A 101 -18.66 -2.39 14.66
C ASP A 101 -18.76 -3.17 13.32
N LYS A 102 -18.06 -2.71 12.29
CA LYS A 102 -18.01 -3.34 10.97
C LYS A 102 -16.59 -3.32 10.41
N ILE A 103 -16.30 -4.31 9.57
CA ILE A 103 -15.04 -4.35 8.83
C ILE A 103 -15.20 -3.54 7.54
N TYR A 104 -14.45 -2.46 7.44
CA TYR A 104 -14.14 -1.78 6.18
C TYR A 104 -13.07 -2.58 5.44
N VAL A 105 -13.28 -2.82 4.14
CA VAL A 105 -12.33 -3.52 3.27
C VAL A 105 -12.10 -2.68 2.02
N ASN A 106 -10.84 -2.46 1.67
CA ASN A 106 -10.47 -1.87 0.39
C ASN A 106 -9.19 -2.51 -0.15
N SER A 107 -8.90 -2.34 -1.43
CA SER A 107 -7.72 -2.92 -2.07
C SER A 107 -6.51 -1.99 -2.01
N SER A 108 -5.35 -2.61 -1.83
CA SER A 108 -4.01 -2.04 -1.94
C SER A 108 -3.19 -2.91 -2.90
N LEU A 109 -1.99 -2.47 -3.30
CA LEU A 109 -1.09 -3.23 -4.17
C LEU A 109 -0.70 -4.60 -3.60
N THR A 110 -0.69 -4.74 -2.27
CA THR A 110 -0.31 -5.98 -1.57
C THR A 110 -1.50 -6.85 -1.18
N GLY A 111 -2.71 -6.48 -1.59
CA GLY A 111 -3.95 -7.20 -1.29
C GLY A 111 -4.97 -6.34 -0.56
N PHE A 112 -5.92 -6.96 0.13
CA PHE A 112 -6.99 -6.25 0.82
C PHE A 112 -6.51 -5.65 2.15
N SER A 113 -6.61 -4.33 2.25
CA SER A 113 -6.56 -3.60 3.51
C SER A 113 -7.90 -3.77 4.24
N LYS A 114 -7.85 -4.23 5.49
CA LYS A 114 -9.03 -4.34 6.36
C LYS A 114 -8.87 -3.41 7.55
N LEU A 115 -9.96 -2.77 7.93
CA LEU A 115 -10.04 -1.89 9.08
C LEU A 115 -11.33 -2.18 9.82
N TYR A 116 -11.24 -2.53 11.10
CA TYR A 116 -12.38 -2.58 11.99
C TYR A 116 -12.25 -1.45 13.02
N THR A 117 -13.35 -0.74 13.26
CA THR A 117 -13.40 0.35 14.23
C THR A 117 -14.61 0.19 15.14
N TYR A 118 -14.39 0.38 16.43
CA TYR A 118 -15.44 0.45 17.43
C TYR A 118 -15.21 1.67 18.33
N CYS A 119 -16.08 2.66 18.20
CA CYS A 119 -15.98 3.95 18.88
C CYS A 119 -17.08 4.07 19.93
N PHE A 120 -16.71 4.44 21.15
CA PHE A 120 -17.61 4.40 22.30
C PHE A 120 -17.23 5.46 23.36
N ASP A 121 -18.23 6.00 24.05
CA ASP A 121 -18.07 7.19 24.91
C ASP A 121 -17.76 6.89 26.38
N ASP A 122 -18.06 5.68 26.84
CA ASP A 122 -17.87 5.26 28.23
C ASP A 122 -16.68 4.31 28.38
N SER A 123 -16.12 4.19 29.59
CA SER A 123 -15.12 3.18 29.93
C SER A 123 -15.74 1.77 29.98
N MET A 124 -16.27 1.28 28.86
CA MET A 124 -16.88 -0.05 28.79
C MET A 124 -15.78 -1.10 28.93
N ASP A 125 -16.00 -2.05 29.85
CA ASP A 125 -15.35 -3.36 29.78
C ASP A 125 -15.74 -3.96 28.44
N VAL A 126 -14.78 -3.95 27.52
CA VAL A 126 -14.91 -4.49 26.18
C VAL A 126 -15.55 -5.86 26.30
N LYS A 127 -16.74 -6.04 25.71
CA LYS A 127 -17.25 -7.37 25.45
C LYS A 127 -16.09 -8.14 24.84
N THR A 128 -15.61 -9.16 25.53
CA THR A 128 -14.61 -10.11 25.04
C THR A 128 -15.22 -10.79 23.82
N TRP A 129 -15.28 -10.10 22.69
CA TRP A 129 -15.59 -10.70 21.42
C TRP A 129 -14.43 -11.63 21.14
N ASP A 130 -14.76 -12.85 20.73
CA ASP A 130 -13.78 -13.87 20.42
C ASP A 130 -13.07 -13.50 19.11
N TRP A 131 -12.14 -12.55 19.22
CA TRP A 131 -11.34 -12.03 18.13
C TRP A 131 -10.20 -12.98 17.72
N SER A 132 -10.12 -14.17 18.33
CA SER A 132 -9.14 -15.21 17.97
C SER A 132 -9.16 -15.55 16.47
N ASN A 133 -10.29 -15.32 15.79
CA ASN A 133 -10.46 -15.56 14.35
C ASN A 133 -9.93 -14.43 13.44
N TYR A 134 -9.58 -13.26 13.99
CA TYR A 134 -9.22 -12.09 13.18
C TYR A 134 -7.75 -11.66 13.32
N HIS A 135 -7.00 -12.26 14.24
CA HIS A 135 -5.61 -11.86 14.47
C HIS A 135 -4.64 -12.85 13.83
N SER A 136 -3.89 -12.39 12.84
CA SER A 136 -2.61 -13.03 12.52
C SER A 136 -1.65 -12.83 13.69
N GLU A 137 -0.77 -13.80 13.94
CA GLU A 137 0.25 -13.65 14.98
C GLU A 137 1.12 -12.43 14.69
N VAL A 138 1.07 -11.44 15.59
CA VAL A 138 1.87 -10.23 15.49
C VAL A 138 3.30 -10.57 15.93
N GLN A 139 4.18 -10.75 14.95
CA GLN A 139 5.58 -11.13 15.19
C GLN A 139 6.53 -10.01 14.78
N ASN A 140 7.60 -9.86 15.57
CA ASN A 140 8.65 -8.90 15.29
C ASN A 140 9.57 -9.45 14.20
N GLN A 141 9.86 -8.64 13.18
CA GLN A 141 10.76 -9.02 12.11
C GLN A 141 12.20 -8.62 12.47
N ALA A 142 13.16 -9.46 12.08
CA ALA A 142 14.57 -9.09 12.18
C ALA A 142 14.89 -8.12 11.04
N GLY A 143 15.24 -6.88 11.36
CA GLY A 143 15.56 -5.89 10.36
C GLY A 143 16.77 -6.27 9.50
N VAL A 144 16.77 -5.80 8.26
CA VAL A 144 17.78 -6.09 7.24
C VAL A 144 18.37 -4.80 6.69
N ILE A 145 19.50 -4.91 6.01
CA ILE A 145 20.12 -3.77 5.32
C ILE A 145 19.88 -3.91 3.81
N CYS A 146 19.29 -2.88 3.20
CA CYS A 146 19.01 -2.82 1.77
C CYS A 146 19.79 -1.68 1.11
N GLY A 147 20.42 -1.96 -0.04
CA GLY A 147 21.12 -0.96 -0.83
C GLY A 147 22.26 -0.27 -0.07
N ASN A 148 22.30 1.06 -0.13
CA ASN A 148 23.34 1.91 0.50
C ASN A 148 23.16 2.03 2.03
N ASP A 149 23.19 0.90 2.73
CA ASP A 149 23.08 0.80 4.20
C ASP A 149 21.73 1.26 4.79
N THR A 150 20.66 1.24 4.00
CA THR A 150 19.31 1.57 4.50
C THR A 150 18.80 0.43 5.37
N MET A 151 18.54 0.69 6.65
CA MET A 151 17.96 -0.29 7.57
C MET A 151 16.45 -0.40 7.33
N CYS A 152 15.98 -1.61 7.02
CA CYS A 152 14.58 -1.93 6.77
C CYS A 152 14.08 -2.88 7.85
N SER A 153 13.23 -2.38 8.74
CA SER A 153 12.69 -3.15 9.87
C SER A 153 11.66 -4.19 9.45
N GLU A 154 11.17 -4.12 8.21
CA GLU A 154 10.23 -5.09 7.64
C GLU A 154 10.86 -6.48 7.43
N GLY A 155 12.19 -6.54 7.39
CA GLY A 155 12.96 -7.79 7.37
C GLY A 155 13.25 -8.37 5.99
N TYR A 156 13.05 -7.60 4.91
CA TYR A 156 13.42 -7.95 3.55
C TYR A 156 13.54 -6.70 2.66
N CYS A 157 14.25 -6.85 1.54
CA CYS A 157 14.50 -5.82 0.55
C CYS A 157 13.67 -6.05 -0.70
N GLY A 158 13.49 -5.01 -1.52
CA GLY A 158 13.01 -5.15 -2.88
C GLY A 158 13.93 -4.47 -3.87
N LEU A 159 14.14 -5.13 -5.00
CA LEU A 159 14.78 -4.60 -6.20
C LEU A 159 13.71 -4.48 -7.28
N TYR A 160 13.44 -3.27 -7.73
CA TYR A 160 12.48 -3.00 -8.80
C TYR A 160 13.20 -2.34 -9.97
N LYS A 161 13.11 -2.96 -11.14
CA LYS A 161 13.63 -2.42 -12.39
C LYS A 161 12.49 -2.27 -13.39
N ARG A 162 12.51 -1.19 -14.16
CA ARG A 162 11.65 -1.05 -15.34
C ARG A 162 12.40 -0.44 -16.52
N SER A 163 11.99 -0.83 -17.73
CA SER A 163 12.43 -0.24 -18.98
C SER A 163 11.22 0.13 -19.82
N VAL A 164 11.21 1.35 -20.34
CA VAL A 164 10.20 1.88 -21.25
C VAL A 164 10.91 2.36 -22.50
N ASN A 165 10.58 1.78 -23.65
CA ASN A 165 11.06 2.19 -24.96
C ASN A 165 9.85 2.59 -25.80
N ILE A 166 9.80 3.82 -26.30
CA ILE A 166 8.69 4.33 -27.11
C ILE A 166 9.25 4.91 -28.40
N LEU A 167 8.67 4.55 -29.54
CA LEU A 167 9.02 5.07 -30.85
C LEU A 167 8.33 6.43 -31.06
N ILE A 168 9.11 7.49 -31.19
CA ILE A 168 8.66 8.87 -31.44
C ILE A 168 9.42 9.38 -32.66
N ASP A 169 8.70 9.79 -33.70
CA ASP A 169 9.27 10.32 -34.95
C ASP A 169 10.33 9.42 -35.62
N GLY A 170 10.21 8.10 -35.43
CA GLY A 170 11.14 7.10 -35.97
C GLY A 170 12.34 6.80 -35.07
N GLU A 171 12.48 7.47 -33.92
CA GLU A 171 13.52 7.22 -32.93
C GLU A 171 12.95 6.62 -31.64
N TYR A 172 13.68 5.68 -31.03
CA TYR A 172 13.26 5.12 -29.74
C TYR A 172 13.74 6.01 -28.59
N VAL A 173 12.80 6.53 -27.82
CA VAL A 173 13.06 7.15 -26.51
C VAL A 173 13.05 6.07 -25.44
N ARG A 174 14.15 5.96 -24.70
CA ARG A 174 14.35 4.95 -23.65
C ARG A 174 14.38 5.59 -22.27
N SER A 175 13.59 5.06 -21.34
CA SER A 175 13.63 5.35 -19.91
C SER A 175 13.90 4.04 -19.16
N ILE A 176 14.93 4.01 -18.33
CA ILE A 176 15.21 2.89 -17.42
C ILE A 176 15.16 3.44 -16.00
N LYS A 177 14.56 2.68 -15.08
CA LYS A 177 14.63 2.93 -13.65
C LYS A 177 15.04 1.64 -12.95
N GLU A 178 15.87 1.75 -11.94
CA GLU A 178 16.30 0.67 -11.05
C GLU A 178 16.35 1.24 -9.63
N GLU A 179 15.68 0.56 -8.70
CA GLU A 179 15.57 0.95 -7.31
C GLU A 179 15.79 -0.27 -6.41
N LEU A 180 16.71 -0.16 -5.45
CA LEU A 180 16.97 -1.16 -4.42
C LEU A 180 16.76 -0.51 -3.04
N SER A 181 15.68 -0.89 -2.35
CA SER A 181 15.26 -0.21 -1.12
C SER A 181 14.42 -1.11 -0.20
N CYS A 182 14.02 -0.60 0.96
CA CYS A 182 12.97 -1.18 1.79
C CYS A 182 11.67 -1.37 1.01
N ILE A 183 10.91 -2.38 1.38
CA ILE A 183 9.79 -2.86 0.60
C ILE A 183 8.69 -1.81 0.39
N ASN A 184 8.40 -0.99 1.42
CA ASN A 184 7.35 0.03 1.33
C ASN A 184 7.71 1.13 0.31
N ASN A 185 8.99 1.45 0.15
CA ASN A 185 9.45 2.35 -0.91
C ASN A 185 9.27 1.71 -2.29
N ILE A 186 9.53 0.41 -2.41
CA ILE A 186 9.33 -0.32 -3.67
C ILE A 186 7.84 -0.33 -4.05
N TYR A 187 6.92 -0.54 -3.10
CA TYR A 187 5.48 -0.42 -3.37
C TYR A 187 5.09 0.99 -3.81
N ASN A 188 5.66 2.04 -3.20
CA ASN A 188 5.43 3.42 -3.64
C ASN A 188 5.91 3.66 -5.07
N GLU A 189 7.04 3.06 -5.47
CA GLU A 189 7.54 3.17 -6.83
C GLU A 189 6.67 2.44 -7.85
N ILE A 190 6.24 1.22 -7.54
CA ILE A 190 5.27 0.49 -8.35
C ILE A 190 3.97 1.30 -8.47
N TYR A 191 3.52 1.92 -7.37
CA TYR A 191 2.31 2.75 -7.37
C TYR A 191 2.43 4.00 -8.25
N ASN A 192 3.57 4.69 -8.19
CA ASN A 192 3.85 5.84 -9.05
C ASN A 192 3.78 5.45 -10.53
N ASP A 193 4.37 4.31 -10.90
CA ASP A 193 4.35 3.83 -12.27
C ASP A 193 2.95 3.30 -12.67
N PHE A 194 2.22 2.67 -11.76
CA PHE A 194 0.83 2.23 -11.96
C PHE A 194 -0.12 3.41 -12.19
N THR A 195 0.06 4.53 -11.50
CA THR A 195 -0.78 5.73 -11.63
C THR A 195 -0.34 6.67 -12.75
N ASN A 196 0.88 6.51 -13.28
CA ASN A 196 1.42 7.34 -14.36
C ASN A 196 0.62 7.18 -15.66
N SER A 197 -0.19 8.19 -15.99
CA SER A 197 -1.03 8.20 -17.19
C SER A 197 -0.26 8.21 -18.52
N ASN A 198 1.04 8.49 -18.50
CA ASN A 198 1.89 8.44 -19.70
C ASN A 198 2.25 7.01 -20.10
N PHE A 199 2.08 6.04 -19.20
CA PHE A 199 2.36 4.64 -19.50
C PHE A 199 1.17 3.94 -20.13
N ASN A 200 1.48 2.92 -20.95
CA ASN A 200 0.48 2.08 -21.56
C ASN A 200 -0.43 1.44 -20.49
N PRO A 201 -1.76 1.47 -20.64
CA PRO A 201 -2.68 0.96 -19.62
C PRO A 201 -2.49 -0.53 -19.33
N VAL A 202 -2.14 -1.36 -20.31
CA VAL A 202 -1.84 -2.78 -20.10
C VAL A 202 -0.60 -2.94 -19.24
N PHE A 203 0.46 -2.18 -19.51
CA PHE A 203 1.66 -2.18 -18.67
C PHE A 203 1.37 -1.72 -17.23
N ARG A 204 0.58 -0.65 -17.08
CA ARG A 204 0.17 -0.17 -15.76
C ARG A 204 -0.53 -1.27 -14.98
N LEU A 205 -1.47 -2.00 -15.59
CA LEU A 205 -2.17 -3.11 -14.93
C LEU A 205 -1.26 -4.28 -14.60
N ASP A 206 -0.29 -4.56 -15.46
CA ASP A 206 0.65 -5.63 -15.24
C ASP A 206 1.57 -5.38 -14.04
N LEU A 207 1.80 -4.12 -13.66
CA LEU A 207 2.54 -3.76 -12.44
C LEU A 207 1.87 -4.23 -11.14
N LEU A 208 0.55 -4.49 -11.14
CA LEU A 208 -0.11 -5.09 -9.98
C LEU A 208 0.44 -6.50 -9.68
N LYS A 209 0.85 -7.25 -10.71
CA LYS A 209 1.50 -8.55 -10.54
C LYS A 209 2.86 -8.42 -9.87
N ALA A 210 3.63 -7.40 -10.23
CA ALA A 210 4.93 -7.14 -9.62
C ALA A 210 4.79 -6.96 -8.10
N ALA A 211 3.82 -6.15 -7.65
CA ALA A 211 3.57 -5.97 -6.22
C ALA A 211 3.17 -7.27 -5.52
N PHE A 212 2.32 -8.09 -6.15
CA PHE A 212 1.86 -9.36 -5.59
C PHE A 212 2.99 -10.41 -5.48
N ILE A 213 3.83 -10.54 -6.51
CA ILE A 213 5.04 -11.38 -6.50
C ILE A 213 5.95 -10.96 -5.35
N CYS A 214 6.15 -9.66 -5.21
CA CYS A 214 6.99 -9.10 -4.19
C CYS A 214 6.46 -9.32 -2.76
N ASN A 215 5.14 -9.20 -2.55
CA ASN A 215 4.46 -9.55 -1.30
C ASN A 215 4.62 -11.03 -0.92
N SER A 216 4.85 -11.89 -1.92
CA SER A 216 5.18 -13.31 -1.72
C SER A 216 6.68 -13.56 -1.49
N LYS A 217 7.49 -12.51 -1.35
CA LYS A 217 8.95 -12.56 -1.18
C LYS A 217 9.63 -13.37 -2.29
N SER A 218 9.20 -13.09 -3.52
CA SER A 218 9.64 -13.81 -4.71
C SER A 218 10.22 -12.85 -5.76
N GLU A 219 10.56 -13.40 -6.91
CA GLU A 219 11.04 -12.67 -8.07
C GLU A 219 10.20 -12.97 -9.30
N GLY A 220 10.22 -12.04 -10.25
CA GLY A 220 9.56 -12.22 -11.53
C GLY A 220 9.78 -11.03 -12.45
N ASP A 221 9.40 -11.22 -13.70
CA ASP A 221 9.49 -10.23 -14.73
C ASP A 221 8.33 -10.31 -15.70
N SER A 222 8.19 -9.25 -16.50
CA SER A 222 7.26 -9.21 -17.60
C SER A 222 7.76 -8.24 -18.67
N SER A 223 7.40 -8.53 -19.92
CA SER A 223 7.68 -7.67 -21.06
C SER A 223 6.45 -7.58 -21.94
N ILE A 224 5.97 -6.36 -22.15
CA ILE A 224 4.84 -6.03 -23.00
C ILE A 224 5.35 -5.19 -24.16
N SER A 225 5.17 -5.68 -25.38
CA SER A 225 5.58 -4.95 -26.58
C SER A 225 4.49 -4.91 -27.64
N ASN A 226 4.45 -3.80 -28.36
CA ASN A 226 3.73 -3.65 -29.62
C ASN A 226 4.66 -2.98 -30.66
N SER A 227 4.13 -2.62 -31.83
CA SER A 227 4.90 -2.01 -32.92
C SER A 227 5.52 -0.64 -32.59
N TYR A 228 5.05 0.05 -31.55
CA TYR A 228 5.47 1.41 -31.20
C TYR A 228 6.13 1.52 -29.83
N SER A 229 6.05 0.49 -29.01
CA SER A 229 6.50 0.59 -27.62
C SER A 229 6.82 -0.77 -27.03
N ARG A 230 7.82 -0.79 -26.15
CA ARG A 230 8.22 -1.94 -25.34
C ARG A 230 8.37 -1.49 -23.91
N TYR A 231 7.60 -2.11 -23.02
CA TYR A 231 7.66 -1.93 -21.59
C TYR A 231 8.11 -3.23 -20.97
N SER A 232 8.98 -3.17 -19.97
CA SER A 232 9.31 -4.33 -19.15
C SER A 232 9.50 -3.92 -17.71
N TRP A 233 9.24 -4.85 -16.80
CA TRP A 233 9.60 -4.72 -15.40
C TRP A 233 10.22 -6.02 -14.90
N TYR A 234 11.07 -5.91 -13.90
CA TYR A 234 11.64 -7.00 -13.13
C TYR A 234 11.54 -6.62 -11.65
N ILE A 235 11.14 -7.58 -10.82
CA ILE A 235 11.08 -7.41 -9.38
C ILE A 235 11.73 -8.60 -8.68
N LYS A 236 12.47 -8.35 -7.61
CA LYS A 236 13.00 -9.37 -6.70
C LYS A 236 12.85 -8.86 -5.28
N CYS A 237 12.14 -9.60 -4.44
CA CYS A 237 11.94 -9.26 -3.04
C CYS A 237 12.50 -10.38 -2.16
N PHE A 238 13.51 -10.07 -1.36
CA PHE A 238 14.42 -11.07 -0.81
C PHE A 238 14.94 -10.66 0.57
N ASN A 239 15.30 -11.64 1.41
CA ASN A 239 15.95 -11.35 2.68
C ASN A 239 17.47 -11.51 2.52
N PRO A 240 18.26 -10.42 2.59
CA PRO A 240 19.71 -10.49 2.39
C PRO A 240 20.44 -11.31 3.47
N ASN A 241 19.82 -11.53 4.63
CA ASN A 241 20.38 -12.36 5.69
C ASN A 241 20.11 -13.86 5.50
N ASN A 242 19.32 -14.24 4.48
CA ASN A 242 19.02 -15.63 4.17
C ASN A 242 20.03 -16.13 3.12
N GLU A 243 20.84 -17.14 3.48
CA GLU A 243 21.93 -17.63 2.64
C GLU A 243 21.48 -18.19 1.27
N ASN A 244 20.19 -18.53 1.12
CA ASN A 244 19.60 -19.00 -0.14
C ASN A 244 19.28 -17.87 -1.14
N ASP A 245 19.34 -16.60 -0.73
CA ASP A 245 18.90 -15.45 -1.53
C ASP A 245 20.08 -14.61 -2.10
N VAL A 246 21.33 -15.02 -1.87
CA VAL A 246 22.54 -14.18 -2.01
C VAL A 246 23.11 -14.08 -3.44
N ASP A 247 22.63 -14.85 -4.42
CA ASP A 247 23.07 -14.68 -5.81
C ASP A 247 22.28 -13.57 -6.50
N VAL A 248 22.85 -12.36 -6.53
CA VAL A 248 22.40 -11.26 -7.38
C VAL A 248 23.49 -10.98 -8.42
N ASP A 249 23.52 -11.79 -9.47
CA ASP A 249 24.24 -11.47 -10.71
C ASP A 249 23.16 -11.18 -11.76
N ILE A 250 22.83 -9.90 -11.95
CA ILE A 250 21.81 -9.50 -12.94
C ILE A 250 22.54 -9.09 -14.21
N ASP A 251 22.80 -10.08 -15.07
CA ASP A 251 23.07 -9.83 -16.48
C ASP A 251 21.73 -9.55 -17.17
N ILE A 252 21.41 -8.27 -17.36
CA ILE A 252 20.31 -7.91 -18.26
C ILE A 252 20.83 -8.22 -19.66
N GLY A 253 20.43 -9.37 -20.20
CA GLY A 253 20.68 -9.78 -21.57
C GLY A 253 20.23 -8.72 -22.56
N VAL A 254 21.12 -7.77 -22.85
CA VAL A 254 21.04 -6.91 -24.02
C VAL A 254 21.85 -7.62 -25.10
N GLU A 255 21.29 -8.68 -25.66
CA GLU A 255 21.76 -9.12 -26.97
C GLU A 255 21.33 -8.08 -28.01
N VAL A 256 22.27 -7.21 -28.39
CA VAL A 256 22.21 -6.54 -29.69
C VAL A 256 22.51 -7.60 -30.75
N LYS A 257 21.49 -8.36 -31.17
CA LYS A 257 21.58 -9.17 -32.39
C LYS A 257 21.07 -8.36 -33.57
N THR A 258 22.02 -7.87 -34.36
CA THR A 258 21.84 -7.66 -35.79
C THR A 258 21.30 -8.94 -36.42
N ASN A 259 20.12 -8.85 -37.05
CA ASN A 259 19.47 -9.82 -37.96
C ASN A 259 20.11 -11.22 -38.08
N LEU A 260 19.42 -12.26 -37.61
CA LEU A 260 18.97 -13.39 -38.44
C LEU A 260 18.03 -14.30 -37.63
N ASP A 261 17.01 -14.81 -38.32
CA ASP A 261 15.91 -15.63 -37.81
C ASP A 261 16.36 -16.84 -36.97
N THR A 262 15.82 -17.00 -35.76
CA THR A 262 15.43 -18.32 -35.22
C THR A 262 14.44 -18.14 -34.06
N GLU A 263 13.33 -18.87 -34.13
CA GLU A 263 12.27 -19.00 -33.13
C GLU A 263 12.76 -19.80 -31.90
N PRO A 264 12.50 -19.38 -30.65
CA PRO A 264 12.78 -20.21 -29.48
C PRO A 264 11.50 -20.90 -28.95
N GLU A 265 11.65 -22.19 -28.72
CA GLU A 265 10.68 -23.08 -28.11
C GLU A 265 10.35 -22.67 -26.65
N THR A 266 9.06 -22.56 -26.36
CA THR A 266 8.53 -22.38 -25.00
C THR A 266 8.58 -23.69 -24.21
N SER A 267 9.32 -23.71 -23.09
CA SER A 267 9.16 -24.73 -22.05
C SER A 267 8.04 -24.33 -21.08
N PRO A 268 7.09 -25.22 -20.74
CA PRO A 268 6.02 -24.89 -19.81
C PRO A 268 6.51 -24.99 -18.36
N SER A 269 6.46 -23.88 -17.62
CA SER A 269 6.65 -23.87 -16.16
C SER A 269 5.32 -24.06 -15.44
N THR A 270 5.35 -24.86 -14.39
CA THR A 270 4.24 -25.26 -13.52
C THR A 270 3.65 -24.07 -12.75
N ILE A 271 2.66 -23.37 -13.33
CA ILE A 271 1.90 -22.28 -12.68
C ILE A 271 0.44 -22.34 -13.15
N GLU A 272 -0.32 -23.39 -12.79
CA GLU A 272 -1.77 -23.43 -13.13
C GLU A 272 -2.68 -23.28 -11.90
N ILE A 273 -2.15 -23.47 -10.68
CA ILE A 273 -2.97 -23.43 -9.45
C ILE A 273 -2.90 -22.05 -8.77
N PHE A 274 -1.92 -21.20 -9.12
CA PHE A 274 -1.75 -19.86 -8.57
C PHE A 274 -2.50 -18.77 -9.39
N GLU A 275 -2.82 -19.03 -10.66
CA GLU A 275 -3.39 -18.01 -11.54
C GLU A 275 -4.84 -17.62 -11.18
N GLU A 276 -5.63 -18.57 -10.67
CA GLU A 276 -7.06 -18.34 -10.44
C GLU A 276 -7.33 -17.41 -9.24
N SER A 277 -6.63 -17.60 -8.11
CA SER A 277 -6.76 -16.74 -6.92
C SER A 277 -6.12 -15.36 -7.10
N VAL A 278 -5.04 -15.30 -7.90
CA VAL A 278 -4.37 -14.05 -8.26
C VAL A 278 -5.23 -13.22 -9.19
N THR A 279 -5.94 -13.84 -10.14
CA THR A 279 -6.81 -13.13 -11.08
C THR A 279 -7.98 -12.46 -10.36
N GLU A 280 -8.66 -13.13 -9.42
CA GLU A 280 -9.76 -12.54 -8.66
C GLU A 280 -9.30 -11.36 -7.77
N ALA A 281 -8.16 -11.51 -7.08
CA ALA A 281 -7.58 -10.45 -6.27
C ALA A 281 -7.12 -9.25 -7.12
N LEU A 282 -6.56 -9.50 -8.30
CA LEU A 282 -6.16 -8.47 -9.26
C LEU A 282 -7.36 -7.75 -9.86
N GLU A 283 -8.44 -8.45 -10.22
CA GLU A 283 -9.65 -7.84 -10.77
C GLU A 283 -10.35 -6.96 -9.74
N LEU A 284 -10.47 -7.41 -8.49
CA LEU A 284 -11.04 -6.62 -7.39
C LEU A 284 -10.17 -5.39 -7.07
N THR A 285 -8.85 -5.57 -7.03
CA THR A 285 -7.91 -4.47 -6.80
C THR A 285 -7.95 -3.45 -7.93
N TYR A 286 -8.03 -3.91 -9.17
CA TYR A 286 -8.18 -3.06 -10.34
C TYR A 286 -9.46 -2.23 -10.29
N ASN A 287 -10.61 -2.86 -10.05
CA ASN A 287 -11.90 -2.17 -10.07
C ASN A 287 -11.98 -1.08 -8.98
N ASN A 288 -11.41 -1.35 -7.79
CA ASN A 288 -11.38 -0.42 -6.68
C ASN A 288 -10.39 0.74 -6.91
N LEU A 289 -9.13 0.46 -7.32
CA LEU A 289 -8.13 1.50 -7.57
C LEU A 289 -8.48 2.36 -8.81
N SER A 290 -8.99 1.74 -9.88
CA SER A 290 -9.39 2.45 -11.11
C SER A 290 -10.60 3.35 -10.90
N SER A 291 -11.57 2.93 -10.07
CA SER A 291 -12.76 3.75 -9.78
C SER A 291 -12.44 4.97 -8.91
N ASN A 292 -11.50 4.85 -7.96
CA ASN A 292 -11.03 5.98 -7.16
C ASN A 292 -10.14 6.94 -7.97
N SER A 293 -9.26 6.43 -8.84
CA SER A 293 -8.47 7.28 -9.76
C SER A 293 -9.34 8.13 -10.70
N LYS A 294 -10.50 7.62 -11.13
CA LYS A 294 -11.46 8.39 -11.93
C LYS A 294 -12.15 9.53 -11.16
N LYS A 295 -12.28 9.44 -9.84
CA LYS A 295 -12.79 10.55 -9.02
C LYS A 295 -11.78 11.71 -8.97
N ASN A 296 -10.48 11.41 -8.97
CA ASN A 296 -9.41 12.40 -9.06
C ASN A 296 -9.34 13.12 -10.42
N PHE A 297 -9.91 12.53 -11.49
CA PHE A 297 -9.95 13.17 -12.81
C PHE A 297 -11.04 14.24 -12.94
N PHE A 298 -12.10 14.20 -12.12
CA PHE A 298 -13.20 15.16 -12.22
C PHE A 298 -12.95 16.48 -11.48
N PHE A 299 -11.95 16.56 -10.60
CA PHE A 299 -11.72 17.74 -9.75
C PHE A 299 -10.60 18.70 -10.21
N ILE A 300 -9.83 18.36 -11.25
CA ILE A 300 -8.74 19.23 -11.74
C ILE A 300 -9.17 20.20 -12.88
N PHE A 301 -10.40 20.10 -13.39
CA PHE A 301 -10.90 20.96 -14.50
C PHE A 301 -12.08 21.89 -14.13
N ALA A 302 -12.09 22.47 -12.93
CA ALA A 302 -13.05 23.50 -12.56
C ALA A 302 -12.37 24.80 -12.09
N LEU A 303 -11.46 25.34 -12.91
CA LEU A 303 -11.04 26.75 -12.82
C LEU A 303 -11.81 27.57 -13.86
N PRO A 304 -12.70 28.49 -13.47
CA PRO A 304 -13.34 29.37 -14.43
C PRO A 304 -12.33 30.39 -14.95
N PHE A 305 -12.04 30.31 -16.25
CA PHE A 305 -11.40 31.38 -17.02
C PHE A 305 -12.28 32.64 -16.93
N ILE A 306 -11.93 33.56 -16.03
CA ILE A 306 -12.42 34.94 -16.08
C ILE A 306 -11.63 35.64 -17.18
N ILE A 307 -12.20 35.66 -18.39
CA ILE A 307 -11.73 36.52 -19.48
C ILE A 307 -12.34 37.91 -19.25
N THR A 308 -11.54 38.83 -18.72
CA THR A 308 -11.85 40.27 -18.75
C THR A 308 -11.58 40.81 -20.15
N PHE A 309 -12.65 41.10 -20.90
CA PHE A 309 -12.55 41.93 -22.10
C PHE A 309 -12.63 43.40 -21.69
N PHE A 310 -11.51 44.11 -21.83
CA PHE A 310 -11.47 45.56 -22.00
C PHE A 310 -11.62 45.88 -23.48
N THR A 311 -12.63 46.67 -23.86
CA THR A 311 -12.55 47.59 -25.01
C THR A 311 -13.61 48.68 -24.91
N HIS A 312 -13.11 49.92 -24.90
CA HIS A 312 -13.68 51.25 -25.19
C HIS A 312 -14.92 51.76 -24.46
#